data_AF-A0A6I9PDG7-F1
#
_entry.id   AF-A0A6I9PDG7-F1
#
_cell.length_a   1.000
_cell.length_b   1.000
_cell.length_c   1.000
_cell.angle_alpha   90.00
_cell.angle_beta   90.00
_cell.angle_gamma   90.00
#
_symmetry.space_group_name_H-M   'P 1'
#
loop_
_entity.id
_entity.type
_entity.pdbx_description
1 polymer ?
#
loop_
_entity_poly.entity_id
_entity_poly.type
_entity_poly.pdbx_seq_one_letter_code
_entity_poly.pdbx_strand_id
1 'polypeptide(L)'
;HAVNHRKVAFMPPVEDIGPDPLFLQFVFSVSDHHGGTISDLVFNITVIPVDDQAPEAFTNLLRVEEGGGAFVTEEHLLVQDRDSWEEVLRAEVQRTAGHGRLELQGRTLLQGHTFTLQDLRERRLRSDTVWA
;
A
#
# COMPACT_ATOMS: atom_id res chain seq x y z
N HIS A 1 2.83 -41.17 -18.42
CA HIS A 1 3.80 -40.16 -17.94
C HIS A 1 3.23 -39.49 -16.69
N ALA A 2 3.99 -39.40 -15.61
CA ALA A 2 3.48 -39.10 -14.26
C ALA A 2 3.73 -37.65 -13.83
N VAL A 3 2.65 -36.94 -13.47
CA VAL A 3 2.63 -35.55 -12.99
C VAL A 3 3.31 -35.39 -11.62
N ASN A 4 3.49 -36.48 -10.84
CA ASN A 4 3.95 -36.44 -9.44
C ASN A 4 5.48 -36.56 -9.22
N HIS A 5 6.33 -36.34 -10.22
CA HIS A 5 7.79 -36.42 -10.09
C HIS A 5 8.48 -35.07 -9.78
N ARG A 6 7.82 -34.15 -9.07
CA ARG A 6 8.32 -32.78 -8.84
C ARG A 6 8.65 -31.99 -10.12
N LYS A 7 8.03 -32.37 -11.25
CA LYS A 7 8.21 -31.68 -12.54
C LYS A 7 7.39 -30.38 -12.66
N VAL A 8 6.46 -30.18 -11.73
CA VAL A 8 5.69 -28.95 -11.59
C VAL A 8 6.07 -28.35 -10.26
N ALA A 9 6.53 -27.10 -10.29
CA ALA A 9 6.87 -26.32 -9.12
C ALA A 9 6.23 -24.95 -9.26
N PHE A 10 5.70 -24.44 -8.15
CA PHE A 10 5.32 -23.03 -8.04
C PHE A 10 6.51 -22.29 -7.44
N MET A 11 6.87 -21.16 -8.06
CA MET A 11 7.75 -20.18 -7.45
C MET A 11 6.89 -18.96 -7.15
N PRO A 12 6.78 -18.52 -5.89
CA PRO A 12 6.12 -17.26 -5.59
C PRO A 12 6.83 -16.13 -6.35
N PRO A 13 6.09 -15.10 -6.77
CA PRO A 13 6.69 -13.95 -7.42
C PRO A 13 7.72 -13.30 -6.49
N VAL A 14 8.80 -12.79 -7.07
CA VAL A 14 9.89 -12.10 -6.34
C VAL A 14 9.40 -10.78 -5.74
N GLU A 15 8.34 -10.25 -6.34
CA GLU A 15 7.70 -8.99 -6.06
C GLU A 15 6.28 -9.27 -5.58
N ASP A 16 5.79 -8.51 -4.61
CA ASP A 16 4.43 -8.66 -4.12
C ASP A 16 3.39 -8.30 -5.21
N ILE A 17 2.26 -9.01 -5.18
CA ILE A 17 1.22 -8.95 -6.21
C ILE A 17 0.30 -7.73 -6.07
N GLY A 18 0.43 -6.98 -4.98
CA GLY A 18 -0.42 -5.87 -4.63
C GLY A 18 -1.72 -6.31 -3.96
N PRO A 19 -2.66 -5.37 -3.77
CA PRO A 19 -3.91 -5.62 -3.06
C PRO A 19 -4.95 -6.44 -3.86
N ASP A 20 -4.69 -6.70 -5.15
CA ASP A 20 -5.62 -7.37 -6.06
C ASP A 20 -5.26 -8.85 -6.28
N PRO A 21 -6.26 -9.76 -6.37
CA PRO A 21 -6.00 -11.14 -6.74
C PRO A 21 -5.43 -11.29 -8.16
N LEU A 22 -4.44 -12.18 -8.31
CA LEU A 22 -3.90 -12.56 -9.61
C LEU A 22 -4.57 -13.84 -10.13
N PHE A 23 -5.10 -13.80 -11.35
CA PHE A 23 -5.69 -14.95 -12.03
C PHE A 23 -4.74 -15.50 -13.07
N LEU A 24 -4.37 -16.77 -12.92
CA LEU A 24 -3.50 -17.50 -13.83
C LEU A 24 -4.24 -18.68 -14.43
N GLN A 25 -3.93 -19.00 -15.68
CA GLN A 25 -4.52 -20.14 -16.39
C GLN A 25 -3.46 -20.84 -17.20
N PHE A 26 -3.49 -22.16 -17.21
CA PHE A 26 -2.76 -22.94 -18.20
C PHE A 26 -3.66 -24.04 -18.78
N VAL A 27 -3.33 -24.43 -20.01
CA VAL A 27 -3.98 -25.50 -20.74
C VAL A 27 -3.04 -26.69 -20.79
N PHE A 28 -3.56 -27.89 -20.55
CA PHE A 28 -2.78 -29.12 -20.58
C PHE A 28 -3.55 -30.26 -21.27
N SER A 29 -2.82 -31.29 -21.66
CA SER A 29 -3.36 -32.53 -22.20
C SER A 29 -2.93 -33.72 -21.34
N VAL A 30 -3.78 -34.74 -21.25
CA VAL A 30 -3.49 -36.01 -20.57
C VAL A 30 -3.50 -37.13 -21.61
N SER A 31 -2.37 -37.82 -21.72
CA SER A 31 -2.23 -38.98 -22.61
C SER A 31 -1.91 -40.25 -21.82
N ASP A 32 -2.55 -41.36 -22.19
CA ASP A 32 -2.22 -42.69 -21.69
C ASP A 32 -1.15 -43.38 -22.56
N HIS A 33 -0.76 -44.60 -22.18
CA HIS A 33 0.25 -45.39 -22.90
C HIS A 33 -0.35 -46.24 -24.03
N HIS A 34 -1.68 -46.24 -24.18
CA HIS A 34 -2.42 -46.93 -25.22
C HIS A 34 -2.78 -46.00 -26.39
N GLY A 35 -2.34 -44.73 -26.35
CA GLY A 35 -2.56 -43.74 -27.40
C GLY A 35 -3.78 -42.86 -27.21
N GLY A 36 -4.54 -43.02 -26.12
CA GLY A 36 -5.63 -42.13 -25.76
C GLY A 36 -5.09 -40.78 -25.30
N THR A 37 -5.64 -39.67 -25.83
CA THR A 37 -5.29 -38.31 -25.41
C THR A 37 -6.54 -37.47 -25.22
N ILE A 38 -6.62 -36.79 -24.08
CA ILE A 38 -7.59 -35.74 -23.80
C ILE A 38 -6.82 -34.42 -23.84
N SER A 39 -7.24 -33.50 -24.70
CA SER A 39 -6.61 -32.18 -24.86
C SER A 39 -7.50 -31.07 -24.34
N ASP A 40 -6.93 -29.86 -24.31
CA ASP A 40 -7.65 -28.61 -24.01
C ASP A 40 -8.23 -28.55 -22.59
N LEU A 41 -7.59 -29.23 -21.63
CA LEU A 41 -7.97 -29.16 -20.23
C LEU A 41 -7.47 -27.86 -19.64
N VAL A 42 -8.39 -27.08 -19.07
CA VAL A 42 -8.09 -25.79 -18.46
C VAL A 42 -7.87 -25.99 -16.96
N PHE A 43 -6.78 -25.42 -16.45
CA PHE A 43 -6.52 -25.32 -15.02
C PHE A 43 -6.40 -23.83 -14.63
N ASN A 44 -7.27 -23.39 -13.73
CA ASN A 44 -7.28 -22.03 -13.20
C ASN A 44 -6.59 -22.00 -11.83
N ILE A 45 -5.76 -20.99 -11.61
CA ILE A 45 -5.11 -20.68 -10.34
C ILE A 45 -5.52 -19.27 -9.96
N THR A 46 -5.92 -19.09 -8.71
CA THR A 46 -6.15 -17.78 -8.09
C THR A 46 -5.10 -17.58 -7.01
N VAL A 47 -4.32 -16.52 -7.11
CA VAL A 47 -3.41 -16.07 -6.05
C VAL A 47 -4.14 -15.00 -5.25
N ILE A 48 -4.27 -15.24 -3.95
CA ILE A 48 -4.94 -14.32 -3.02
C ILE A 48 -3.89 -13.39 -2.42
N PRO A 49 -4.13 -12.06 -2.40
CA PRO A 49 -3.20 -11.10 -1.81
C PRO A 49 -3.14 -11.29 -0.30
N VAL A 50 -1.98 -10.97 0.27
CA VAL A 50 -1.73 -10.96 1.71
C VAL A 50 -1.07 -9.63 2.04
N ASP A 51 -1.61 -8.95 3.05
CA ASP A 51 -1.00 -7.74 3.64
C ASP A 51 0.14 -8.20 4.57
N ASP A 52 1.35 -8.22 4.03
CA ASP A 52 2.57 -8.71 4.68
C ASP A 52 3.75 -7.71 4.69
N GLN A 53 3.56 -6.54 4.08
CA GLN A 53 4.49 -5.42 4.12
C GLN A 53 3.98 -4.31 5.04
N ALA A 54 4.92 -3.51 5.54
CA ALA A 54 4.58 -2.33 6.33
C ALA A 54 4.58 -1.09 5.41
N PRO A 55 3.71 -0.11 5.65
CA PRO A 55 3.74 1.14 4.90
C PRO A 55 5.09 1.85 5.03
N GLU A 56 5.58 2.39 3.92
CA GLU A 56 6.77 3.22 3.86
C GLU A 56 6.40 4.71 3.87
N ALA A 57 7.13 5.51 4.64
CA ALA A 57 6.92 6.95 4.73
C ALA A 57 8.20 7.71 4.35
N PHE A 58 8.05 8.66 3.43
CA PHE A 58 9.10 9.56 2.98
C PHE A 58 8.76 10.98 3.40
N THR A 59 9.71 11.66 4.04
CA THR A 59 9.51 13.00 4.60
C THR A 59 10.49 14.00 4.03
N ASN A 60 10.01 15.19 3.70
CA ASN A 60 10.83 16.36 3.39
C ASN A 60 10.60 17.47 4.42
N LEU A 61 11.53 18.42 4.47
CA LEU A 61 11.46 19.53 5.39
C LEU A 61 10.36 20.52 4.97
N LEU A 62 9.41 20.78 5.87
CA LEU A 62 8.53 21.94 5.79
C LEU A 62 9.17 23.11 6.56
N ARG A 63 9.35 24.25 5.88
CA ARG A 63 9.79 25.50 6.52
C ARG A 63 8.62 26.46 6.63
N VAL A 64 8.43 26.99 7.83
CA VAL A 64 7.39 27.98 8.13
C VAL A 64 8.04 29.14 8.84
N GLU A 65 7.81 30.35 8.35
CA GLU A 65 8.21 31.55 9.06
C GLU A 65 7.48 31.66 10.39
N GLU A 66 8.11 32.33 11.34
CA GLU A 66 7.53 32.57 12.65
C GLU A 66 6.21 33.36 12.55
N GLY A 67 5.18 32.92 13.28
CA GLY A 67 3.82 33.49 13.19
C GLY A 67 3.08 33.15 11.88
N GLY A 68 3.72 32.43 10.97
CA GLY A 68 3.14 31.94 9.73
C GLY A 68 2.49 30.58 9.87
N GLY A 69 1.99 30.09 8.73
CA GLY A 69 1.58 28.70 8.60
C GLY A 69 1.64 28.23 7.16
N ALA A 70 1.85 26.94 6.96
CA ALA A 70 1.99 26.34 5.65
C ALA A 70 1.25 25.00 5.58
N PHE A 71 0.76 24.65 4.39
CA PHE A 71 0.11 23.37 4.17
C PHE A 71 1.13 22.24 4.10
N VAL A 72 0.82 21.15 4.80
CA VAL A 72 1.53 19.88 4.63
C VAL A 72 0.88 19.18 3.44
N THR A 73 1.70 18.77 2.48
CA THR A 73 1.28 18.16 1.21
C THR A 73 2.11 16.90 0.94
N GLU A 74 1.82 16.20 -0.16
CA GLU A 74 2.60 15.02 -0.60
C GLU A 74 4.09 15.33 -0.88
N GLU A 75 4.44 16.59 -1.12
CA GLU A 75 5.85 17.01 -1.22
C GLU A 75 6.58 16.91 0.12
N HIS A 76 5.85 16.96 1.24
CA HIS A 76 6.40 16.95 2.60
C HIS A 76 6.28 15.59 3.28
N LEU A 77 5.20 14.87 3.00
CA LEU A 77 4.94 13.53 3.53
C LEU A 77 4.29 12.68 2.44
N LEU A 78 5.00 11.67 1.98
CA LEU A 78 4.50 10.64 1.08
C LEU A 78 4.44 9.33 1.87
N VAL A 79 3.29 8.65 1.87
CA VAL A 79 3.15 7.31 2.43
C VAL A 79 2.71 6.39 1.32
N GLN A 80 3.35 5.24 1.19
CA GLN A 80 3.03 4.23 0.19
C GLN A 80 3.06 2.86 0.82
N ASP A 81 2.21 1.97 0.32
CA ASP A 81 2.21 0.57 0.67
C ASP A 81 1.98 -0.23 -0.61
N ARG A 82 2.67 -1.36 -0.74
CA ARG A 82 2.68 -2.15 -1.96
C ARG A 82 1.47 -3.07 -2.03
N ASP A 83 1.05 -3.64 -0.91
CA ASP A 83 -0.01 -4.64 -0.81
C ASP A 83 -1.34 -4.06 -0.26
N SER A 84 -1.35 -2.77 0.05
CA SER A 84 -2.49 -2.07 0.64
C SER A 84 -2.96 -0.89 -0.19
N TRP A 85 -4.28 -0.69 -0.24
CA TRP A 85 -4.88 0.42 -0.95
C TRP A 85 -4.61 1.77 -0.28
N GLU A 86 -4.42 2.82 -1.07
CA GLU A 86 -4.15 4.17 -0.54
C GLU A 86 -5.27 4.65 0.40
N GLU A 87 -6.53 4.33 0.09
CA GLU A 87 -7.69 4.74 0.88
C GLU A 87 -7.76 4.12 2.27
N VAL A 88 -6.97 3.09 2.59
CA VAL A 88 -6.88 2.53 3.95
C VAL A 88 -5.70 3.11 4.74
N LEU A 89 -4.73 3.75 4.07
CA LEU A 89 -3.55 4.33 4.71
C LEU A 89 -3.92 5.56 5.54
N ARG A 90 -3.44 5.60 6.78
CA ARG A 90 -3.66 6.69 7.73
C ARG A 90 -2.36 7.05 8.43
N ALA A 91 -2.13 8.34 8.61
CA ALA A 91 -1.06 8.83 9.47
C ALA A 91 -1.64 9.24 10.82
N GLU A 92 -0.99 8.81 11.91
CA GLU A 92 -1.36 9.18 13.28
C GLU A 92 -0.34 10.15 13.88
N VAL A 93 -0.83 11.19 14.54
CA VAL A 93 0.03 12.09 15.31
C VAL A 93 0.51 11.35 16.56
N GLN A 94 1.75 10.87 16.51
CA GLN A 94 2.37 10.18 17.66
C GLN A 94 2.78 11.16 18.78
N ARG A 95 3.19 12.38 18.41
CA ARG A 95 3.54 13.47 19.33
C ARG A 95 3.22 14.80 18.69
N THR A 96 2.70 15.74 19.48
CA THR A 96 2.46 17.12 19.04
C THR A 96 3.77 17.89 18.96
N ALA A 97 3.80 18.93 18.12
CA ALA A 97 4.95 19.83 18.03
C ALA A 97 5.18 20.55 19.37
N GLY A 98 6.44 20.78 19.73
CA GLY A 98 6.80 21.56 20.92
C GLY A 98 6.50 23.06 20.77
N HIS A 99 6.51 23.55 19.52
CA HIS A 99 6.10 24.90 19.15
C HIS A 99 5.13 24.82 17.98
N GLY A 100 4.13 25.69 17.98
CA GLY A 100 3.10 25.65 16.96
C GLY A 100 2.11 24.50 17.10
N ARG A 101 1.30 24.29 16.06
CA ARG A 101 0.27 23.25 16.02
C ARG A 101 0.01 22.77 14.61
N LEU A 102 -0.37 21.50 14.52
CA LEU A 102 -0.87 20.90 13.29
C LEU A 102 -2.39 20.99 13.29
N GLU A 103 -2.99 21.45 12.20
CA GLU A 103 -4.43 21.64 12.05
C GLU A 103 -4.95 20.88 10.83
N LEU A 104 -6.03 20.13 11.00
CA LEU A 104 -6.79 19.55 9.92
C LEU A 104 -8.09 20.34 9.75
N GLN A 105 -8.22 21.05 8.63
CA GLN A 105 -9.37 21.92 8.34
C GLN A 105 -9.68 22.89 9.48
N GLY A 106 -8.64 23.49 10.08
CA GLY A 106 -8.75 24.43 11.20
C GLY A 106 -8.97 23.79 12.57
N ARG A 107 -9.02 22.45 12.66
CA ARG A 107 -9.07 21.72 13.94
C ARG A 107 -7.66 21.26 14.33
N THR A 108 -7.21 21.64 15.51
CA THR A 108 -5.91 21.19 16.03
C THR A 108 -5.87 19.67 16.18
N LEU A 109 -4.85 19.04 15.60
CA LEU A 109 -4.55 17.62 15.78
C LEU A 109 -3.74 17.42 17.06
N LEU A 110 -4.19 16.48 17.88
CA LEU A 110 -3.54 16.07 19.12
C LEU A 110 -2.97 14.67 18.94
N GLN A 111 -2.22 14.20 19.93
CA GLN A 111 -1.74 12.83 19.95
C GLN A 111 -2.90 11.83 19.78
N GLY A 112 -2.73 10.85 18.90
CA GLY A 112 -3.74 9.86 18.56
C GLY A 112 -4.76 10.29 17.50
N HIS A 113 -4.77 11.56 17.09
CA HIS A 113 -5.58 11.97 15.94
C HIS A 113 -4.91 11.54 14.63
N THR A 114 -5.73 11.21 13.64
CA THR A 114 -5.28 10.72 12.33
C THR A 114 -5.69 11.65 11.19
N PHE A 115 -4.93 11.62 10.10
CA PHE A 115 -5.28 12.22 8.81
C PHE A 115 -4.98 11.26 7.65
N THR A 116 -5.58 11.52 6.50
CA THR A 116 -5.47 10.70 5.28
C THR A 116 -4.50 11.31 4.27
N LEU A 117 -4.08 10.52 3.27
CA LEU A 117 -3.33 11.05 2.12
C LEU A 117 -4.17 11.99 1.26
N GLN A 118 -5.48 11.77 1.20
CA GLN A 118 -6.41 12.72 0.59
C GLN A 118 -6.37 14.10 1.28
N ASP A 119 -6.20 14.16 2.60
CA ASP A 119 -6.08 15.43 3.31
C ASP A 119 -4.82 16.22 2.92
N LEU A 120 -3.73 15.51 2.58
CA LEU A 120 -2.52 16.12 2.05
C LEU A 120 -2.73 16.67 0.63
N ARG A 121 -3.34 15.88 -0.27
CA ARG A 121 -3.65 16.28 -1.66
C ARG A 121 -4.58 17.48 -1.73
N GLU A 122 -5.60 17.49 -0.87
CA GLU A 122 -6.59 18.56 -0.82
C GLU A 122 -6.14 19.77 0.01
N ARG A 123 -4.89 19.79 0.50
CA ARG A 123 -4.32 20.87 1.32
C ARG A 123 -5.20 21.19 2.55
N ARG A 124 -5.65 20.14 3.23
CA ARG A 124 -6.47 20.25 4.45
C ARG A 124 -5.63 20.26 5.71
N LEU A 125 -4.41 19.75 5.65
CA LEU A 125 -3.46 19.73 6.77
C LEU A 125 -2.55 20.96 6.73
N ARG A 126 -2.49 21.72 7.83
CA ARG A 126 -1.72 22.95 7.96
C ARG A 126 -0.88 22.96 9.23
N SER A 127 0.38 23.34 9.13
CA SER A 127 1.27 23.57 10.28
C SER A 127 1.36 25.06 10.55
N ASP A 128 1.07 25.47 11.78
CA ASP A 128 1.13 26.85 12.24
C ASP A 128 2.21 27.02 13.30
N THR A 129 2.97 28.10 13.21
CA THR A 129 3.98 28.44 14.23
C THR A 129 3.38 29.46 15.18
N VAL A 130 3.29 29.13 16.47
CA VAL A 130 2.82 30.05 17.51
C VAL A 130 3.80 29.98 18.68
N TRP A 131 4.20 31.12 19.22
CA TRP A 131 4.92 31.19 20.49
C TRP A 131 4.01 30.75 21.64
N ALA A 132 4.59 30.02 22.58
CA ALA A 132 4.11 29.97 23.96
C ALA A 132 4.89 30.99 24.78
#